data_AF-T1BPH9-F1
#
_entry.id   AF-T1BPH9-F1
#
_cell.length_a   1.000
_cell.length_b   1.000
_cell.length_c   1.000
_cell.angle_alpha   90.00
_cell.angle_beta   90.00
_cell.angle_gamma   90.00
#
_symmetry.space_group_name_H-M   'P 1'
#
loop_
_entity.id
_entity.type
_entity.pdbx_description
1 polymer ?
#
loop_
_entity_poly.entity_id
_entity_poly.type
_entity_poly.pdbx_seq_one_letter_code
_entity_poly.pdbx_strand_id
1 'polypeptide(L)'
;MRSPRQIITARIPSIIGSHVFDLQTQQNTDQINEATIRATWEPGNSTKVTFGAQFLDDDWNTKEMDTFTNNYWELWSGYGPASGNAAGNGVALPPSLFSSTSVGNWMPGFSGAGNLPGRIVMYNPYSLLNYLIHQPVDPSQNAVSVADGYPAYTGGYIPQEALSPTSVQHVARMNYSPFVQISRNFRVDGMKLMTRLGMRYERTDETIGGLNAHVTSVKWLGAGDPTAYSFALSKPEWTQMTKSYGYFLPALDLALWPTRDLETAFDFSRTESAPADGLLIPNSSYGGRVNALSATGNNPGLMP
;
A
#
# COMPACT_ATOMS: atom_id res chain seq x y z
N MET A 1 -25.13 4.26 -5.94
CA MET A 1 -23.73 4.62 -5.65
C MET A 1 -23.72 5.85 -4.75
N ARG A 2 -23.10 5.79 -3.56
CA ARG A 2 -22.89 6.99 -2.72
C ARG A 2 -21.76 7.79 -3.36
N SER A 3 -22.01 9.05 -3.71
CA SER A 3 -20.97 9.95 -4.20
C SER A 3 -19.94 10.19 -3.10
N PRO A 4 -18.63 10.01 -3.37
CA PRO A 4 -17.58 10.30 -2.40
C PRO A 4 -17.56 11.80 -2.09
N ARG A 5 -17.39 12.14 -0.80
CA ARG A 5 -17.23 13.53 -0.34
C ARG A 5 -15.85 13.65 0.28
N GLN A 6 -15.08 14.64 -0.15
CA GLN A 6 -13.78 14.96 0.43
C GLN A 6 -13.87 16.20 1.32
N ILE A 7 -12.99 16.28 2.31
CA ILE A 7 -12.95 17.31 3.36
C ILE A 7 -11.74 18.23 3.12
N ILE A 8 -11.95 19.55 3.18
CA ILE A 8 -10.88 20.56 3.12
C ILE A 8 -10.93 21.43 4.38
N THR A 9 -9.76 21.74 4.97
CA THR A 9 -9.60 22.57 6.19
C THR A 9 -9.84 24.08 5.97
N ALA A 10 -10.30 24.48 4.78
CA ALA A 10 -10.61 25.88 4.48
C ALA A 10 -11.89 26.33 5.21
N ARG A 11 -11.86 27.51 5.84
CA ARG A 11 -13.01 28.05 6.60
C ARG A 11 -14.07 28.72 5.72
N ILE A 12 -13.72 29.12 4.49
CA ILE A 12 -14.59 29.89 3.59
C ILE A 12 -14.43 29.35 2.15
N PRO A 13 -15.52 28.94 1.48
CA PRO A 13 -15.44 28.45 0.09
C PRO A 13 -14.92 29.46 -0.93
N SER A 14 -15.10 30.76 -0.68
CA SER A 14 -14.74 31.83 -1.63
C SER A 14 -13.24 32.12 -1.75
N ILE A 15 -12.41 31.46 -0.95
CA ILE A 15 -10.94 31.56 -1.01
C ILE A 15 -10.28 30.29 -1.56
N ILE A 16 -11.08 29.35 -2.10
CA ILE A 16 -10.59 28.08 -2.63
C ILE A 16 -10.37 28.23 -4.14
N GLY A 17 -9.11 28.27 -4.57
CA GLY A 17 -8.71 28.12 -5.97
C GLY A 17 -8.41 26.66 -6.33
N SER A 18 -8.23 26.38 -7.63
CA SER A 18 -7.59 25.12 -8.02
C SER A 18 -6.17 25.06 -7.47
N HIS A 19 -5.58 23.86 -7.47
CA HIS A 19 -4.17 23.68 -7.19
C HIS A 19 -3.60 22.56 -8.03
N VAL A 20 -4.05 21.33 -7.81
CA VAL A 20 -3.69 20.16 -8.62
C VAL A 20 -4.88 19.20 -8.66
N PHE A 21 -4.95 18.34 -9.67
CA PHE A 21 -5.97 17.30 -9.72
C PHE A 21 -5.39 16.00 -10.24
N ASP A 22 -5.12 15.07 -9.33
CA ASP A 22 -4.58 13.76 -9.61
C ASP A 22 -5.67 12.71 -9.88
N LEU A 23 -5.36 11.81 -10.80
CA LEU A 23 -6.09 10.57 -11.03
C LEU A 23 -5.11 9.43 -10.86
N GLN A 24 -5.56 8.39 -10.16
CA GLN A 24 -4.74 7.23 -9.86
C GLN A 24 -5.61 5.99 -9.78
N THR A 25 -5.17 4.93 -10.48
CA THR A 25 -5.78 3.61 -10.46
C THR A 25 -4.73 2.57 -10.11
N GLN A 26 -4.97 1.83 -9.04
CA GLN A 26 -4.14 0.70 -8.66
C GLN A 26 -4.75 -0.61 -9.17
N GLN A 27 -3.89 -1.48 -9.69
CA GLN A 27 -4.24 -2.84 -10.09
C GLN A 27 -3.37 -3.81 -9.30
N ASN A 28 -4.02 -4.76 -8.64
CA ASN A 28 -3.38 -5.81 -7.87
C ASN A 28 -3.95 -7.15 -8.31
N THR A 29 -3.08 -8.12 -8.58
CA THR A 29 -3.43 -9.49 -8.87
C THR A 29 -2.61 -10.40 -7.99
N ASP A 30 -3.28 -11.37 -7.38
CA ASP A 30 -2.70 -12.36 -6.49
C ASP A 30 -3.23 -13.73 -6.95
N GLN A 31 -2.31 -14.61 -7.34
CA GLN A 31 -2.62 -15.97 -7.74
C GLN A 31 -1.94 -16.96 -6.80
N ILE A 32 -2.76 -17.76 -6.12
CA ILE A 32 -2.29 -18.77 -5.16
C ILE A 32 -2.64 -20.16 -5.68
N ASN A 33 -1.62 -21.00 -5.83
CA ASN A 33 -1.75 -22.44 -6.05
C ASN A 33 -1.29 -23.18 -4.78
N GLU A 34 -2.16 -24.00 -4.20
CA GLU A 34 -1.85 -24.75 -2.97
C GLU A 34 -2.09 -26.24 -3.15
N ALA A 35 -1.18 -27.05 -2.60
CA ALA A 35 -1.37 -28.49 -2.44
C ALA A 35 -0.94 -28.94 -1.05
N THR A 36 -1.80 -29.72 -0.37
CA THR A 36 -1.49 -30.31 0.93
C THR A 36 -1.75 -31.81 0.91
N ILE A 37 -0.75 -32.59 1.35
CA ILE A 37 -0.90 -34.02 1.60
C ILE A 37 -0.68 -34.26 3.08
N ARG A 38 -1.59 -35.03 3.70
CA ARG A 38 -1.54 -35.37 5.12
C ARG A 38 -1.93 -36.82 5.35
N ALA A 39 -1.12 -37.53 6.14
CA ALA A 39 -1.41 -38.86 6.64
C ALA A 39 -1.43 -38.84 8.17
N THR A 40 -2.24 -39.72 8.76
CA THR A 40 -2.26 -39.96 10.20
C THR A 40 -2.11 -41.44 10.45
N TRP A 41 -1.19 -41.79 11.34
CA TRP A 41 -0.91 -43.12 11.81
C TRP A 41 -1.12 -43.19 13.32
N GLU A 42 -1.87 -44.17 13.79
CA GLU A 42 -2.19 -44.38 15.19
C GLU A 42 -1.63 -45.74 15.64
N PRO A 43 -0.35 -45.82 16.04
CA PRO A 43 0.24 -47.04 16.59
C PRO A 43 -0.32 -47.30 17.99
N GLY A 44 -1.53 -47.87 18.05
CA GLY A 44 -2.24 -48.19 19.28
C GLY A 44 -3.01 -47.00 19.88
N ASN A 45 -3.52 -47.18 21.10
CA ASN A 45 -4.59 -46.33 21.65
C ASN A 45 -4.11 -45.02 22.31
N SER A 46 -2.80 -44.74 22.34
CA SER A 46 -2.24 -43.62 23.09
C SER A 46 -1.30 -42.72 22.29
N THR A 47 -0.97 -43.09 21.05
CA THR A 47 -0.02 -42.38 20.20
C THR A 47 -0.68 -42.07 18.86
N LYS A 48 -0.56 -40.84 18.42
CA LYS A 48 -1.00 -40.36 17.11
C LYS A 48 0.16 -39.64 16.43
N VAL A 49 0.52 -40.09 15.24
CA VAL A 49 1.54 -39.47 14.40
C VAL A 49 0.85 -38.91 13.17
N THR A 50 0.94 -37.61 12.96
CA THR A 50 0.45 -36.94 11.74
C THR A 50 1.66 -36.42 10.99
N PHE A 51 1.77 -36.71 9.71
CA PHE A 51 2.85 -36.21 8.86
C PHE A 51 2.32 -35.83 7.50
N GLY A 52 3.05 -34.98 6.81
CA GLY A 52 2.61 -34.46 5.52
C GLY A 52 3.57 -33.45 4.94
N ALA A 53 3.12 -32.84 3.85
CA ALA A 53 3.78 -31.71 3.24
C ALA A 53 2.74 -30.74 2.70
N GLN A 54 3.06 -29.45 2.79
CA GLN A 54 2.33 -28.37 2.15
C GLN A 54 3.23 -27.76 1.08
N PHE A 55 2.63 -27.41 -0.05
CA PHE A 55 3.23 -26.62 -1.10
C PHE A 55 2.32 -25.42 -1.36
N LEU A 56 2.90 -24.24 -1.43
CA LEU A 56 2.23 -22.98 -1.77
C LEU A 56 3.07 -22.28 -2.84
N ASP A 57 2.44 -21.89 -3.93
CA ASP A 57 3.01 -21.05 -4.98
C ASP A 57 2.12 -19.82 -5.11
N ASP A 58 2.69 -18.66 -4.81
CA ASP A 58 2.02 -17.37 -4.70
C ASP A 58 2.70 -16.39 -5.66
N ASP A 59 1.94 -15.87 -6.63
CA ASP A 59 2.38 -14.88 -7.61
C ASP A 59 1.57 -13.59 -7.46
N TRP A 60 2.21 -12.60 -6.86
CA TRP A 60 1.64 -11.30 -6.58
C TRP A 60 2.19 -10.25 -7.53
N ASN A 61 1.31 -9.49 -8.19
CA ASN A 61 1.69 -8.39 -9.06
C ASN A 61 0.88 -7.14 -8.73
N THR A 62 1.58 -6.01 -8.65
CA THR A 62 0.94 -4.70 -8.57
C THR A 62 1.46 -3.74 -9.60
N LYS A 63 0.59 -2.82 -9.99
CA LYS A 63 0.95 -1.64 -10.76
C LYS A 63 -0.04 -0.51 -10.51
N GLU A 64 0.40 0.69 -10.82
CA GLU A 64 -0.38 1.90 -10.73
C GLU A 64 -0.36 2.63 -12.07
N MET A 65 -1.52 3.15 -12.44
CA MET A 65 -1.66 4.12 -13.53
C MET A 65 -1.99 5.46 -12.88
N ASP A 66 -1.30 6.53 -13.23
CA ASP A 66 -1.52 7.86 -12.64
C ASP A 66 -1.37 9.00 -13.67
N THR A 67 -1.85 10.18 -13.31
CA THR A 67 -1.63 11.42 -14.07
C THR A 67 -0.39 12.21 -13.66
N PHE A 68 0.38 11.74 -12.68
CA PHE A 68 1.68 12.32 -12.32
C PHE A 68 2.71 12.04 -13.42
N THR A 69 2.72 10.80 -13.89
CA THR A 69 3.68 10.25 -14.85
C THR A 69 3.64 10.97 -16.20
N ASN A 70 2.47 11.45 -16.63
CA ASN A 70 2.28 12.18 -17.88
C ASN A 70 2.03 13.68 -17.70
N ASN A 71 2.30 14.21 -16.50
CA ASN A 71 2.10 15.61 -16.15
C ASN A 71 0.64 16.13 -16.25
N TYR A 72 -0.36 15.27 -16.47
CA TYR A 72 -1.75 15.71 -16.57
C TYR A 72 -2.35 16.17 -15.24
N TRP A 73 -1.74 15.78 -14.12
CA TRP A 73 -2.12 16.28 -12.80
C TRP A 73 -1.97 17.82 -12.67
N GLU A 74 -1.14 18.42 -13.52
CA GLU A 74 -0.88 19.86 -13.55
C GLU A 74 -1.75 20.66 -14.54
N LEU A 75 -2.68 20.03 -15.28
CA LEU A 75 -3.43 20.69 -16.36
C LEU A 75 -4.19 21.95 -15.94
N TRP A 76 -4.65 22.01 -14.69
CA TRP A 76 -5.36 23.16 -14.12
C TRP A 76 -4.63 23.71 -12.90
N SER A 77 -3.30 23.55 -12.90
CA SER A 77 -2.52 23.76 -11.70
C SER A 77 -2.19 25.22 -11.39
N GLY A 78 -1.69 25.40 -10.17
CA GLY A 78 -1.40 26.70 -9.59
C GLY A 78 -2.50 27.11 -8.64
N TYR A 79 -2.13 27.83 -7.58
CA TYR A 79 -3.10 28.38 -6.64
C TYR A 79 -4.04 29.31 -7.40
N GLY A 80 -5.30 28.90 -7.57
CA GLY A 80 -6.28 29.68 -8.35
C GLY A 80 -6.49 31.11 -7.80
N PRO A 81 -7.14 32.01 -8.56
CA PRO A 81 -7.21 33.44 -8.22
C PRO A 81 -7.78 33.76 -6.84
N ALA A 82 -8.72 32.94 -6.36
CA ALA A 82 -9.33 33.07 -5.03
C ALA A 82 -8.33 32.86 -3.88
N SER A 83 -7.18 32.24 -4.15
CA SER A 83 -6.09 31.97 -3.21
C SER A 83 -5.07 33.11 -3.11
N GLY A 84 -5.29 34.25 -3.78
CA GLY A 84 -4.40 35.41 -3.73
C GLY A 84 -3.15 35.32 -4.62
N ASN A 85 -3.16 34.41 -5.60
CA ASN A 85 -2.08 34.25 -6.57
C ASN A 85 -2.19 35.26 -7.74
N ALA A 86 -1.12 35.43 -8.51
CA ALA A 86 -1.09 36.27 -9.69
C ALA A 86 -2.14 35.83 -10.73
N ALA A 87 -2.70 36.81 -11.45
CA ALA A 87 -3.68 36.55 -12.51
C ALA A 87 -3.06 35.65 -13.60
N GLY A 88 -3.76 34.57 -13.94
CA GLY A 88 -3.31 33.57 -14.92
C GLY A 88 -2.81 32.25 -14.32
N ASN A 89 -2.66 32.17 -13.00
CA ASN A 89 -2.30 30.92 -12.31
C ASN A 89 -3.56 30.20 -11.81
N GLY A 90 -3.71 28.91 -12.17
CA GLY A 90 -4.85 28.09 -11.78
C GLY A 90 -6.19 28.54 -12.35
N VAL A 91 -7.23 27.84 -11.90
CA VAL A 91 -8.62 27.98 -12.33
C VAL A 91 -9.46 28.51 -11.16
N ALA A 92 -10.33 29.47 -11.46
CA ALA A 92 -11.31 29.95 -10.50
C ALA A 92 -12.38 28.87 -10.25
N LEU A 93 -12.54 28.44 -9.00
CA LEU A 93 -13.54 27.42 -8.65
C LEU A 93 -14.85 28.08 -8.20
N PRO A 94 -16.00 27.78 -8.84
CA PRO A 94 -17.29 28.31 -8.43
C PRO A 94 -17.61 27.90 -6.98
N PRO A 95 -18.09 28.83 -6.12
CA PRO A 95 -18.50 28.50 -4.76
C PRO A 95 -19.56 27.40 -4.67
N SER A 96 -20.36 27.20 -5.74
CA SER A 96 -21.37 26.15 -5.84
C SER A 96 -20.82 24.73 -5.90
N LEU A 97 -19.52 24.54 -6.20
CA LEU A 97 -18.86 23.23 -6.12
C LEU A 97 -18.61 22.79 -4.67
N PHE A 98 -18.74 23.72 -3.72
CA PHE A 98 -18.46 23.50 -2.33
C PHE A 98 -19.73 23.57 -1.48
N SER A 99 -19.76 22.75 -0.46
CA SER A 99 -20.76 22.80 0.60
C SER A 99 -20.02 22.82 1.94
N SER A 100 -20.74 23.06 3.03
CA SER A 100 -20.13 23.00 4.36
C SER A 100 -21.02 22.20 5.30
N THR A 101 -20.39 21.32 6.08
CA THR A 101 -21.04 20.57 7.15
C THR A 101 -20.60 21.12 8.50
N SER A 102 -21.54 21.18 9.45
CA SER A 102 -21.19 21.42 10.84
C SER A 102 -20.47 20.19 11.40
N VAL A 103 -19.42 20.43 12.18
CA VAL A 103 -18.79 19.36 12.98
C VAL A 103 -19.44 19.22 14.35
N GLY A 104 -20.28 20.16 14.81
CA GLY A 104 -21.04 20.05 16.06
C GLY A 104 -20.23 19.48 17.25
N ASN A 105 -20.89 18.69 18.09
CA ASN A 105 -20.26 17.88 19.14
C ASN A 105 -19.98 16.45 18.64
N TRP A 106 -19.41 16.29 17.43
CA TRP A 106 -19.21 14.96 16.85
C TRP A 106 -18.30 14.03 17.66
N MET A 107 -17.47 14.58 18.56
CA MET A 107 -16.68 13.83 19.55
C MET A 107 -16.94 14.33 20.97
N PRO A 108 -18.02 13.87 21.62
CA PRO A 108 -18.26 14.16 23.04
C PRO A 108 -17.09 13.67 23.90
N GLY A 109 -16.53 14.54 24.75
CA GLY A 109 -15.40 14.20 25.63
C GLY A 109 -14.01 14.52 25.10
N PHE A 110 -13.87 15.01 23.86
CA PHE A 110 -12.57 15.48 23.35
C PHE A 110 -12.18 16.83 23.97
N SER A 111 -11.18 16.83 24.85
CA SER A 111 -10.60 18.04 25.41
C SER A 111 -9.94 18.86 24.30
N GLY A 112 -10.50 20.03 23.97
CA GLY A 112 -10.05 20.87 22.86
C GLY A 112 -11.02 21.00 21.69
N ALA A 113 -12.25 20.47 21.80
CA ALA A 113 -13.28 20.62 20.77
C ALA A 113 -13.57 22.08 20.36
N GLY A 114 -13.39 23.05 21.27
CA GLY A 114 -13.50 24.48 20.97
C GLY A 114 -12.42 25.03 20.01
N ASN A 115 -11.32 24.31 19.83
CA ASN A 115 -10.26 24.68 18.88
C ASN A 115 -10.50 24.12 17.47
N LEU A 116 -11.49 23.25 17.30
CA LEU A 116 -11.84 22.72 15.99
C LEU A 116 -12.61 23.78 15.17
N PRO A 117 -12.41 23.83 13.84
CA PRO A 117 -13.23 24.68 12.98
C PRO A 117 -14.70 24.29 13.13
N GLY A 118 -15.62 25.21 13.46
CA GLY A 118 -17.03 24.86 13.67
C GLY A 118 -17.77 24.30 12.44
N ARG A 119 -17.15 24.41 11.25
CA ARG A 119 -17.63 23.86 9.99
C ARG A 119 -16.45 23.36 9.16
N ILE A 120 -16.71 22.34 8.37
CA ILE A 120 -15.76 21.78 7.40
C ILE A 120 -16.32 21.97 6.00
N VAL A 121 -15.48 22.36 5.04
CA VAL A 121 -15.84 22.44 3.63
C VAL A 121 -15.79 21.06 3.00
N MET A 122 -16.82 20.72 2.23
CA MET A 122 -16.94 19.48 1.47
C MET A 122 -17.13 19.79 -0.01
N TYR A 123 -16.63 18.91 -0.86
CA TYR A 123 -16.91 18.93 -2.30
C TYR A 123 -17.12 17.52 -2.84
N ASN A 124 -17.72 17.44 -4.03
CA ASN A 124 -17.80 16.21 -4.81
C ASN A 124 -16.67 16.22 -5.86
N PRO A 125 -15.71 15.28 -5.80
CA PRO A 125 -14.56 15.28 -6.71
C PRO A 125 -14.99 15.06 -8.16
N TYR A 126 -16.08 14.33 -8.43
CA TYR A 126 -16.59 14.17 -9.78
C TYR A 126 -17.20 15.46 -10.35
N SER A 127 -17.89 16.24 -9.51
CA SER A 127 -18.42 17.54 -9.93
C SER A 127 -17.29 18.55 -10.20
N LEU A 128 -16.25 18.52 -9.39
CA LEU A 128 -15.05 19.33 -9.59
C LEU A 128 -14.31 18.93 -10.87
N LEU A 129 -14.04 17.64 -11.07
CA LEU A 129 -13.40 17.13 -12.30
C LEU A 129 -14.21 17.49 -13.54
N ASN A 130 -15.54 17.27 -13.50
CA ASN A 130 -16.41 17.61 -14.61
C ASN A 130 -16.41 19.11 -14.93
N TYR A 131 -16.25 19.97 -13.91
CA TYR A 131 -16.04 21.40 -14.14
C TYR A 131 -14.67 21.66 -14.79
N LEU A 132 -13.59 21.10 -14.25
CA LEU A 132 -12.21 21.30 -14.68
C LEU A 132 -11.97 20.86 -16.12
N ILE A 133 -12.48 19.70 -16.56
CA ILE A 133 -12.28 19.21 -17.95
C ILE A 133 -12.85 20.15 -19.02
N HIS A 134 -13.69 21.12 -18.64
CA HIS A 134 -14.25 22.16 -19.51
C HIS A 134 -13.59 23.53 -19.33
N GLN A 135 -12.55 23.65 -18.50
CA GLN A 135 -11.78 24.87 -18.31
C GLN A 135 -10.53 24.87 -19.21
N PRO A 136 -10.02 26.06 -19.59
CA PRO A 136 -8.72 26.17 -20.24
C PRO A 136 -7.64 25.48 -19.41
N VAL A 137 -6.78 24.70 -20.08
CA VAL A 137 -5.60 24.10 -19.45
C VAL A 137 -4.42 25.06 -19.46
N ASP A 138 -3.50 24.87 -18.51
CA ASP A 138 -2.22 25.55 -18.52
C ASP A 138 -1.40 25.08 -19.74
N PRO A 139 -1.12 25.96 -20.72
CA PRO A 139 -0.40 25.57 -21.92
C PRO A 139 1.06 25.18 -21.64
N SER A 140 1.66 25.69 -20.57
CA SER A 140 3.02 25.33 -20.19
C SER A 140 3.10 23.89 -19.69
N GLN A 141 2.11 23.45 -18.90
CA GLN A 141 2.05 22.11 -18.34
C GLN A 141 1.65 21.07 -19.39
N ASN A 142 0.76 21.45 -20.30
CA ASN A 142 0.43 20.62 -21.45
C ASN A 142 1.65 20.43 -22.39
N ALA A 143 2.48 21.47 -22.55
CA ALA A 143 3.72 21.37 -23.33
C ALA A 143 4.76 20.46 -22.65
N VAL A 144 4.82 20.41 -21.32
CA VAL A 144 5.68 19.46 -20.58
C VAL A 144 5.26 18.01 -20.87
N SER A 145 3.97 17.69 -20.79
CA SER A 145 3.44 16.37 -21.18
C SER A 145 3.90 15.95 -22.59
N VAL A 146 3.80 16.88 -23.56
CA VAL A 146 4.24 16.64 -24.95
C VAL A 146 5.75 16.43 -25.05
N ALA A 147 6.55 17.21 -24.32
CA ALA A 147 7.99 17.06 -24.28
C ALA A 147 8.42 15.69 -23.70
N ASP A 148 7.64 15.16 -22.76
CA ASP A 148 7.84 13.85 -22.14
C ASP A 148 7.30 12.68 -23.00
N GLY A 149 6.78 12.96 -24.20
CA GLY A 149 6.36 11.96 -25.18
C GLY A 149 4.90 11.54 -25.08
N TYR A 150 4.08 12.23 -24.27
CA TYR A 150 2.64 12.00 -24.16
C TYR A 150 1.86 12.92 -25.12
N PRO A 151 0.63 12.55 -25.52
CA PRO A 151 -0.19 13.42 -26.36
C PRO A 151 -0.49 14.75 -25.67
N ALA A 152 -0.79 15.80 -26.45
CA ALA A 152 -1.34 17.03 -25.88
C ALA A 152 -2.77 16.76 -25.41
N TYR A 153 -3.11 17.18 -24.20
CA TYR A 153 -4.48 17.13 -23.72
C TYR A 153 -5.31 18.24 -24.39
N THR A 154 -6.47 17.86 -24.92
CA THR A 154 -7.32 18.74 -25.75
C THR A 154 -8.61 19.18 -25.08
N GLY A 155 -8.86 18.78 -23.82
CA GLY A 155 -10.06 19.16 -23.08
C GLY A 155 -11.29 18.30 -23.38
N GLY A 156 -12.28 18.36 -22.50
CA GLY A 156 -13.62 17.79 -22.69
C GLY A 156 -13.77 16.32 -22.29
N TYR A 157 -12.72 15.67 -21.80
CA TYR A 157 -12.76 14.28 -21.31
C TYR A 157 -11.84 14.09 -20.12
N ILE A 158 -12.03 13.00 -19.37
CA ILE A 158 -11.18 12.66 -18.22
C ILE A 158 -9.74 12.40 -18.73
N PRO A 159 -8.71 13.09 -18.20
CA PRO A 159 -7.33 12.85 -18.57
C PRO A 159 -6.95 11.37 -18.46
N GLN A 160 -6.19 10.87 -19.44
CA GLN A 160 -5.73 9.47 -19.42
C GLN A 160 -4.64 9.29 -18.36
N GLU A 161 -4.67 8.19 -17.63
CA GLU A 161 -3.59 7.79 -16.72
C GLU A 161 -2.48 7.08 -17.51
N ALA A 162 -1.23 7.25 -17.08
CA ALA A 162 -0.05 6.58 -17.63
C ALA A 162 0.53 5.59 -16.60
N LEU A 163 1.20 4.53 -17.07
CA LEU A 163 1.80 3.53 -16.18
C LEU A 163 2.91 4.16 -15.35
N SER A 164 2.74 4.16 -14.04
CA SER A 164 3.71 4.71 -13.10
C SER A 164 4.94 3.81 -13.05
N PRO A 165 6.12 4.29 -13.50
CA PRO A 165 7.30 3.45 -13.67
C PRO A 165 7.90 2.95 -12.36
N THR A 166 7.54 3.57 -11.24
CA THR A 166 7.97 3.20 -9.89
C THR A 166 6.85 2.50 -9.11
N SER A 167 5.87 1.92 -9.80
CA SER A 167 4.73 1.24 -9.16
C SER A 167 4.61 -0.24 -9.51
N VAL A 168 5.33 -0.69 -10.55
CA VAL A 168 5.25 -2.08 -11.02
C VAL A 168 6.08 -2.96 -10.10
N GLN A 169 5.43 -3.95 -9.51
CA GLN A 169 6.02 -4.88 -8.54
C GLN A 169 5.57 -6.29 -8.86
N HIS A 170 6.45 -7.23 -8.60
CA HIS A 170 6.24 -8.64 -8.76
C HIS A 170 6.89 -9.36 -7.59
N VAL A 171 6.14 -10.22 -6.92
CA VAL A 171 6.65 -11.07 -5.85
C VAL A 171 6.11 -12.48 -6.10
N ALA A 172 6.99 -13.39 -6.46
CA ALA A 172 6.68 -14.80 -6.60
C ALA A 172 7.34 -15.58 -5.45
N ARG A 173 6.55 -16.38 -4.71
CA ARG A 173 7.02 -17.20 -3.59
C ARG A 173 6.55 -18.62 -3.71
N MET A 174 7.50 -19.53 -3.61
CA MET A 174 7.24 -20.96 -3.48
C MET A 174 7.65 -21.42 -2.09
N ASN A 175 6.70 -21.92 -1.31
CA ASN A 175 6.91 -22.49 0.01
C ASN A 175 6.76 -24.01 -0.02
N TYR A 176 7.75 -24.69 0.57
CA TYR A 176 7.78 -26.13 0.74
C TYR A 176 7.86 -26.47 2.21
N SER A 177 6.84 -27.16 2.71
CA SER A 177 6.65 -27.30 4.14
C SER A 177 6.33 -28.74 4.57
N PRO A 178 7.30 -29.66 4.54
CA PRO A 178 7.15 -30.97 5.17
C PRO A 178 7.03 -30.81 6.70
N PHE A 179 6.14 -31.59 7.30
CA PHE A 179 5.90 -31.57 8.74
C PHE A 179 5.63 -32.97 9.31
N VAL A 180 5.93 -33.10 10.59
CA VAL A 180 5.53 -34.22 11.43
C VAL A 180 5.08 -33.72 12.79
N GLN A 181 4.03 -34.32 13.32
CA GLN A 181 3.49 -34.07 14.63
C GLN A 181 3.23 -35.41 15.33
N ILE A 182 3.72 -35.53 16.55
CA ILE A 182 3.55 -36.70 17.41
C ILE A 182 2.78 -36.24 18.63
N SER A 183 1.61 -36.82 18.85
CA SER A 183 0.84 -36.66 20.08
C SER A 183 0.86 -37.98 20.85
N ARG A 184 1.15 -37.93 22.15
CA ARG A 184 1.14 -39.10 23.00
C ARG A 184 0.61 -38.78 24.37
N ASN A 185 -0.21 -39.69 24.90
CA ASN A 185 -0.64 -39.68 26.29
C ASN A 185 0.20 -40.68 27.08
N PHE A 186 0.83 -40.19 28.14
CA PHE A 186 1.58 -40.98 29.11
C PHE A 186 0.86 -40.99 30.46
N ARG A 187 1.19 -42.00 31.26
CA ARG A 187 0.93 -41.99 32.69
C ARG A 187 2.26 -41.84 33.43
N VAL A 188 2.36 -40.82 34.28
CA VAL A 188 3.52 -40.56 35.13
C VAL A 188 3.00 -40.57 36.56
N ASP A 189 3.34 -41.60 37.33
CA ASP A 189 2.89 -41.77 38.72
C ASP A 189 1.37 -41.58 38.92
N GLY A 190 0.56 -42.20 38.05
CA GLY A 190 -0.90 -42.08 38.07
C GLY A 190 -1.47 -40.79 37.45
N MET A 191 -0.65 -39.76 37.24
CA MET A 191 -1.01 -38.52 36.55
C MET A 191 -1.09 -38.73 35.03
N LYS A 192 -2.00 -38.02 34.37
CA LYS A 192 -2.07 -37.99 32.90
C LYS A 192 -1.09 -36.92 32.41
N LEU A 193 -0.20 -37.29 31.49
CA LEU A 193 0.66 -36.35 30.76
C LEU A 193 0.34 -36.46 29.27
N MET A 194 -0.19 -35.40 28.67
CA MET A 194 -0.27 -35.25 27.22
C MET A 194 0.99 -34.55 26.73
N THR A 195 1.59 -35.09 25.69
CA THR A 195 2.73 -34.48 25.01
C THR A 195 2.43 -34.33 23.53
N ARG A 196 2.70 -33.17 22.95
CA ARG A 196 2.64 -32.92 21.51
C ARG A 196 3.99 -32.36 21.06
N LEU A 197 4.68 -33.08 20.19
CA LEU A 197 5.89 -32.63 19.52
C LEU A 197 5.56 -32.38 18.05
N GLY A 198 5.76 -31.16 17.58
CA GLY A 198 5.66 -30.76 16.17
C GLY A 198 7.04 -30.37 15.63
N MET A 199 7.31 -30.75 14.40
CA MET A 199 8.48 -30.32 13.66
C MET A 199 8.04 -30.00 12.23
N ARG A 200 8.38 -28.80 11.77
CA ARG A 200 8.17 -28.36 10.38
C ARG A 200 9.48 -27.80 9.85
N TYR A 201 9.81 -28.14 8.62
CA TYR A 201 10.83 -27.43 7.88
C TYR A 201 10.12 -26.57 6.86
N GLU A 202 10.39 -25.27 6.85
CA GLU A 202 9.84 -24.33 5.89
C GLU A 202 10.97 -23.89 4.97
N ARG A 203 10.84 -24.11 3.67
CA ARG A 203 11.74 -23.55 2.66
C ARG A 203 10.95 -22.62 1.76
N THR A 204 11.44 -21.40 1.60
CA THR A 204 10.89 -20.40 0.70
C THR A 204 11.89 -20.09 -0.40
N ASP A 205 11.47 -20.22 -1.64
CA ASP A 205 12.15 -19.70 -2.82
C ASP A 205 11.36 -18.47 -3.29
N GLU A 206 12.00 -17.30 -3.30
CA GLU A 206 11.35 -16.02 -3.57
C GLU A 206 12.04 -15.31 -4.74
N THR A 207 11.24 -14.82 -5.69
CA THR A 207 11.65 -13.92 -6.76
C THR A 207 10.91 -12.61 -6.63
N ILE A 208 11.66 -11.54 -6.42
CA ILE A 208 11.14 -10.19 -6.29
C ILE A 208 11.60 -9.40 -7.50
N GLY A 209 10.68 -8.75 -8.19
CA GLY A 209 10.94 -7.93 -9.36
C GLY A 209 10.12 -6.66 -9.38
N GLY A 210 10.50 -5.74 -10.26
CA GLY A 210 9.77 -4.50 -10.46
C GLY A 210 10.49 -3.56 -11.42
N LEU A 211 9.75 -2.56 -11.89
CA LEU A 211 10.34 -1.47 -12.65
C LEU A 211 10.98 -0.46 -11.70
N ASN A 212 12.19 -0.04 -12.06
CA ASN A 212 12.89 1.05 -11.38
C ASN A 212 13.29 2.11 -12.40
N ALA A 213 13.15 3.37 -12.03
CA ALA A 213 13.58 4.53 -12.81
C ALA A 213 14.25 5.51 -11.85
N HIS A 214 15.50 5.87 -12.13
CA HIS A 214 16.26 6.78 -11.27
C HIS A 214 15.99 8.24 -11.67
N VAL A 215 16.03 9.16 -10.71
CA VAL A 215 15.90 10.59 -11.01
C VAL A 215 17.12 11.06 -11.80
N THR A 216 16.88 11.71 -12.92
CA THR A 216 17.90 12.31 -13.78
C THR A 216 17.98 13.82 -13.61
N SER A 217 16.87 14.49 -13.24
CA SER A 217 16.87 15.91 -12.88
C SER A 217 15.71 16.28 -11.95
N VAL A 218 15.89 17.39 -11.21
CA VAL A 218 14.88 17.99 -10.33
C VAL A 218 14.76 19.46 -10.69
N LYS A 219 13.54 19.93 -10.98
CA LYS A 219 13.27 21.31 -11.40
C LYS A 219 12.26 21.96 -10.46
N TRP A 220 12.57 23.17 -10.00
CA TRP A 220 11.62 23.98 -9.22
C TRP A 220 10.53 24.54 -10.13
N LEU A 221 9.26 24.43 -9.72
CA LEU A 221 8.10 24.81 -10.55
C LEU A 221 7.84 26.33 -10.64
N GLY A 222 8.50 27.14 -9.81
CA GLY A 222 8.44 28.59 -9.95
C GLY A 222 7.23 29.24 -9.29
N ALA A 223 6.84 30.43 -9.77
CA ALA A 223 5.83 31.26 -9.13
C ALA A 223 4.40 30.68 -9.13
N GLY A 224 4.10 29.72 -10.00
CA GLY A 224 2.79 29.04 -10.07
C GLY A 224 2.53 28.12 -8.86
N ASP A 225 3.56 27.38 -8.44
CA ASP A 225 3.64 26.66 -7.17
C ASP A 225 5.07 26.75 -6.60
N PRO A 226 5.37 27.76 -5.76
CA PRO A 226 6.72 28.02 -5.27
C PRO A 226 7.21 26.95 -4.28
N THR A 227 6.36 26.01 -3.90
CA THR A 227 6.69 24.95 -2.95
C THR A 227 7.06 23.63 -3.64
N ALA A 228 6.81 23.50 -4.94
CA ALA A 228 6.89 22.24 -5.65
C ALA A 228 8.18 22.06 -6.48
N TYR A 229 8.55 20.80 -6.64
CA TYR A 229 9.52 20.33 -7.62
C TYR A 229 8.86 19.37 -8.59
N SER A 230 9.30 19.35 -9.84
CA SER A 230 9.13 18.23 -10.75
C SER A 230 10.39 17.38 -10.83
N PHE A 231 10.21 16.08 -11.03
CA PHE A 231 11.27 15.09 -11.10
C PHE A 231 11.25 14.44 -12.48
N ALA A 232 12.36 14.53 -13.21
CA ALA A 232 12.53 13.77 -14.45
C ALA A 232 13.14 12.42 -14.11
N LEU A 233 12.50 11.34 -14.57
CA LEU A 233 12.97 9.97 -14.36
C LEU A 233 13.70 9.45 -15.61
N SER A 234 14.61 8.50 -15.40
CA SER A 234 15.23 7.74 -16.48
C SER A 234 14.20 6.86 -17.19
N LYS A 235 14.61 6.23 -18.29
CA LYS A 235 13.84 5.12 -18.85
C LYS A 235 13.68 4.04 -17.75
N PRO A 236 12.48 3.49 -17.55
CA PRO A 236 12.27 2.42 -16.58
C PRO A 236 12.96 1.13 -17.01
N GLU A 237 13.61 0.46 -16.07
CA GLU A 237 14.30 -0.81 -16.27
C GLU A 237 13.74 -1.87 -15.31
N TRP A 238 13.58 -3.10 -15.81
CA TRP A 238 13.19 -4.23 -14.96
C TRP A 238 14.38 -4.65 -14.10
N THR A 239 14.15 -4.70 -12.79
CA THR A 239 15.11 -5.19 -11.80
C THR A 239 14.53 -6.40 -11.10
N GLN A 240 15.37 -7.38 -10.78
CA GLN A 240 14.93 -8.63 -10.17
C GLN A 240 16.00 -9.17 -9.22
N MET A 241 15.56 -9.75 -8.11
CA MET A 241 16.36 -10.51 -7.15
C MET A 241 15.67 -11.84 -6.89
N THR A 242 16.45 -12.91 -6.83
CA THR A 242 15.99 -14.22 -6.38
C THR A 242 16.76 -14.61 -5.13
N LYS A 243 16.06 -15.14 -4.13
CA LYS A 243 16.66 -15.65 -2.89
C LYS A 243 15.93 -16.90 -2.41
N SER A 244 16.65 -17.71 -1.65
CA SER A 244 16.13 -18.92 -1.03
C SER A 244 16.56 -18.97 0.42
N TYR A 245 15.63 -19.30 1.31
CA TYR A 245 15.91 -19.48 2.73
C TYR A 245 15.07 -20.62 3.30
N GLY A 246 15.49 -21.14 4.46
CA GLY A 246 14.73 -22.18 5.13
C GLY A 246 14.99 -22.25 6.63
N TYR A 247 13.95 -22.59 7.37
CA TYR A 247 13.95 -22.61 8.83
C TYR A 247 13.35 -23.90 9.36
N PHE A 248 13.96 -24.42 10.43
CA PHE A 248 13.40 -25.49 11.22
C PHE A 248 12.55 -24.91 12.35
N LEU A 249 11.29 -25.31 12.40
CA LEU A 249 10.23 -24.80 13.26
C LEU A 249 9.76 -25.90 14.23
N PRO A 250 10.43 -26.07 15.39
CA PRO A 250 9.96 -26.97 16.43
C PRO A 250 8.78 -26.39 17.21
N ALA A 251 7.92 -27.29 17.69
CA ALA A 251 6.87 -27.01 18.65
C ALA A 251 6.80 -28.13 19.68
N LEU A 252 6.70 -27.80 20.95
CA LEU A 252 6.50 -28.72 22.07
C LEU A 252 5.38 -28.18 22.93
N ASP A 253 4.41 -29.02 23.20
CA ASP A 253 3.36 -28.76 24.18
C ASP A 253 3.28 -29.95 25.14
N LEU A 254 3.25 -29.63 26.43
CA LEU A 254 3.12 -30.57 27.53
C LEU A 254 1.94 -30.12 28.40
N ALA A 255 0.97 -31.00 28.59
CA ALA A 255 -0.11 -30.79 29.56
C ALA A 255 -0.12 -31.94 30.57
N LEU A 256 0.14 -31.63 31.83
CA LEU A 256 0.08 -32.57 32.94
C LEU A 256 -1.18 -32.29 33.77
N TRP A 257 -1.85 -33.33 34.23
CA TRP A 257 -2.94 -33.24 35.20
C TRP A 257 -2.50 -33.85 36.53
N PRO A 258 -1.92 -33.06 37.46
CA PRO A 258 -1.53 -33.55 38.78
C PRO A 258 -2.73 -34.06 39.60
N THR A 259 -3.88 -33.43 39.43
CA THR A 259 -5.17 -33.86 39.99
C THR A 259 -6.23 -33.86 38.89
N ARG A 260 -7.49 -34.23 39.22
CA ARG A 260 -8.59 -34.18 38.24
C ARG A 260 -9.02 -32.76 37.86
N ASP A 261 -8.70 -31.78 38.71
CA ASP A 261 -9.20 -30.41 38.60
C ASP A 261 -8.08 -29.40 38.36
N LEU A 262 -6.82 -29.85 38.24
CA LEU A 262 -5.67 -29.01 37.98
C LEU A 262 -4.95 -29.50 36.72
N GLU A 263 -4.77 -28.59 35.77
CA GLU A 263 -3.94 -28.77 34.58
C GLU A 263 -2.76 -27.80 34.65
N THR A 264 -1.57 -28.32 34.41
CA THR A 264 -0.34 -27.54 34.27
C THR A 264 0.19 -27.74 32.86
N ALA A 265 0.25 -26.65 32.10
CA ALA A 265 0.67 -26.66 30.69
C ALA A 265 2.00 -25.92 30.51
N PHE A 266 2.81 -26.40 29.56
CA PHE A 266 4.03 -25.77 29.10
C PHE A 266 4.10 -25.87 27.59
N ASP A 267 4.24 -24.72 26.93
CA ASP A 267 4.34 -24.59 25.49
C ASP A 267 5.64 -23.91 25.10
N PHE A 268 6.30 -24.45 24.07
CA PHE A 268 7.47 -23.87 23.42
C PHE A 268 7.32 -24.02 21.91
N SER A 269 7.50 -22.94 21.16
CA SER A 269 7.49 -23.01 19.70
C SER A 269 8.38 -21.96 19.06
N ARG A 270 8.80 -22.23 17.83
CA ARG A 270 9.39 -21.25 16.92
C ARG A 270 8.53 -21.16 15.68
N THR A 271 8.24 -19.93 15.26
CA THR A 271 7.48 -19.62 14.05
C THR A 271 8.31 -18.73 13.13
N GLU A 272 7.89 -18.63 11.87
CA GLU A 272 8.45 -17.76 10.85
C GLU A 272 7.31 -16.94 10.22
N SER A 273 7.62 -15.74 9.74
CA SER A 273 6.66 -14.85 9.08
C SER A 273 7.37 -14.04 8.02
N ALA A 274 6.99 -14.27 6.76
CA ALA A 274 7.54 -13.53 5.64
C ALA A 274 7.29 -12.02 5.77
N PRO A 275 8.25 -11.17 5.30
CA PRO A 275 8.01 -9.74 5.17
C PRO A 275 6.81 -9.45 4.28
N ALA A 276 6.06 -8.40 4.60
CA ALA A 276 4.95 -7.95 3.75
C ALA A 276 5.47 -7.52 2.36
N ASP A 277 4.72 -7.85 1.30
CA ASP A 277 5.12 -7.67 -0.11
C ASP A 277 5.46 -6.21 -0.43
N GLY A 278 4.68 -5.29 0.13
CA GLY A 278 4.90 -3.84 0.01
C GLY A 278 6.20 -3.33 0.65
N LEU A 279 6.97 -4.15 1.36
CA LEU A 279 8.30 -3.83 1.89
C LEU A 279 9.44 -4.41 1.03
N LEU A 280 9.12 -5.30 0.09
CA LEU A 280 10.08 -5.98 -0.77
C LEU A 280 10.33 -5.23 -2.08
N ILE A 281 9.65 -4.11 -2.29
CA ILE A 281 9.64 -3.40 -3.56
C ILE A 281 11.07 -2.96 -3.96
N PRO A 282 11.57 -3.29 -5.16
CA PRO A 282 12.92 -2.92 -5.58
C PRO A 282 13.04 -1.48 -6.11
N ASN A 283 11.94 -0.71 -6.13
CA ASN A 283 11.89 0.62 -6.69
C ASN A 283 12.10 1.72 -5.65
N SER A 284 12.52 2.89 -6.12
CA SER A 284 12.62 4.10 -5.32
C SER A 284 11.57 5.09 -5.76
N SER A 285 10.86 5.68 -4.80
CA SER A 285 9.97 6.80 -5.00
C SER A 285 10.65 8.10 -4.57
N TYR A 286 10.37 9.17 -5.28
CA TYR A 286 10.95 10.48 -5.06
C TYR A 286 9.83 11.50 -4.95
N GLY A 287 9.96 12.44 -4.03
CA GLY A 287 8.96 13.46 -3.86
C GLY A 287 9.37 14.50 -2.85
N GLY A 288 8.37 15.25 -2.40
CA GLY A 288 8.55 16.29 -1.40
C GLY A 288 8.46 17.69 -1.98
N ARG A 289 8.70 18.66 -1.10
CA ARG A 289 8.55 20.09 -1.36
C ARG A 289 9.88 20.80 -1.11
N VAL A 290 9.95 22.09 -1.42
CA VAL A 290 11.09 22.94 -1.02
C VAL A 290 11.34 22.78 0.48
N ASN A 291 12.60 22.52 0.84
CA ASN A 291 13.07 22.19 2.21
C ASN A 291 12.57 20.86 2.81
N ALA A 292 11.90 20.01 2.04
CA ALA A 292 11.37 18.73 2.48
C ALA A 292 11.41 17.67 1.36
N LEU A 293 12.54 17.58 0.66
CA LEU A 293 12.77 16.53 -0.34
C LEU A 293 12.93 15.17 0.33
N SER A 294 12.30 14.16 -0.24
CA SER A 294 12.35 12.78 0.25
C SER A 294 12.61 11.81 -0.89
N ALA A 295 13.39 10.78 -0.61
CA ALA A 295 13.48 9.58 -1.40
C ALA A 295 13.18 8.40 -0.48
N THR A 296 12.29 7.52 -0.93
CA THR A 296 11.89 6.33 -0.19
C THR A 296 12.18 5.11 -1.05
N GLY A 297 12.87 4.13 -0.48
CA GLY A 297 13.12 2.85 -1.11
C GLY A 297 12.79 1.73 -0.13
N ASN A 298 12.40 0.59 -0.68
CA ASN A 298 12.12 -0.62 0.06
C ASN A 298 13.30 -1.61 -0.04
N ASN A 299 13.19 -2.76 0.62
CA ASN A 299 14.31 -3.70 0.74
C ASN A 299 13.92 -5.10 0.24
N PRO A 300 14.22 -5.44 -1.03
CA PRO A 300 13.97 -6.77 -1.58
C PRO A 300 14.77 -7.88 -0.86
N GLY A 301 15.80 -7.52 -0.10
CA GLY A 301 16.63 -8.45 0.68
C GLY A 301 16.07 -8.79 2.07
N LEU A 302 14.90 -8.28 2.48
CA LEU A 302 14.34 -8.61 3.80
C LEU A 302 14.12 -10.12 3.94
N MET A 303 14.47 -10.64 5.11
CA MET A 303 14.19 -12.01 5.52
C MET A 303 13.32 -11.99 6.78
N PRO A 304 12.62 -13.10 7.07
CA PRO A 304 11.86 -13.26 8.32
C PRO A 304 12.67 -13.06 9.60
#